data_AF-A0A163BBG6-F1
#
_entry.id   AF-A0A163BBG6-F1
#
_cell.length_a   1.000
_cell.length_b   1.000
_cell.length_c   1.000
_cell.angle_alpha   90.00
_cell.angle_beta   90.00
_cell.angle_gamma   90.00
#
_symmetry.space_group_name_H-M   'P 1'
#
loop_
_entity.id
_entity.type
_entity.pdbx_description
1 polymer ?
#
loop_
_entity_poly.entity_id
_entity_poly.type
_entity_poly.pdbx_seq_one_letter_code
_entity_poly.pdbx_strand_id
1 'polypeptide(L)'
;MVPIAPPDEYRSPSPLDIPGHNSGFPKSSWLLKNPQWRLGVYRVSSISFKIQDSMQIYDLINFLVYNHLLGYSLGNIKNHHTAALKLHRDPTSLRTHKDIHSLFACLAIMAILTQQHKTHMDLTPTLSFLASIPSLASTSLAALAWKTVFLLAMTAFLRPSDLNCLQLTSAYLQTNTGALVFDLHAPKECR
;
A
#
# COMPACT_ATOMS: atom_id res chain seq x y z
N MET A 1 -49.85 24.40 -28.07
CA MET A 1 -49.88 24.92 -26.69
C MET A 1 -50.35 23.78 -25.79
N VAL A 2 -49.42 23.11 -25.11
CA VAL A 2 -49.70 22.04 -24.13
C VAL A 2 -48.78 22.33 -22.92
N PRO A 3 -49.29 22.36 -21.67
CA PRO A 3 -48.52 22.84 -20.54
C PRO A 3 -47.53 21.80 -20.02
N ILE A 4 -46.33 22.28 -19.67
CA ILE A 4 -45.28 21.53 -18.97
C ILE A 4 -45.70 21.39 -17.50
N ALA A 5 -45.80 20.15 -17.01
CA ALA A 5 -45.93 19.86 -15.59
C ALA A 5 -44.53 19.89 -14.91
N PRO A 6 -44.40 20.38 -13.67
CA PRO A 6 -43.12 20.43 -12.95
C PRO A 6 -42.70 19.03 -12.44
N PRO A 7 -41.40 18.78 -12.22
CA PRO A 7 -40.90 17.49 -11.76
C PRO A 7 -41.18 17.28 -10.25
N ASP A 8 -41.60 16.07 -9.91
CA ASP A 8 -41.88 15.59 -8.55
C ASP A 8 -40.66 15.71 -7.61
N GLU A 9 -40.93 16.23 -6.42
CA GLU A 9 -40.05 16.16 -5.25
C GLU A 9 -39.69 14.71 -4.91
N TYR A 10 -38.40 14.37 -4.99
CA TYR A 10 -37.86 13.12 -4.45
C TYR A 10 -37.94 13.14 -2.91
N ARG A 11 -39.01 12.55 -2.36
CA ARG A 11 -39.07 12.16 -0.94
C ARG A 11 -38.10 11.00 -0.70
N SER A 12 -37.11 11.22 0.16
CA SER A 12 -36.25 10.14 0.69
C SER A 12 -37.08 9.15 1.52
N PRO A 13 -36.94 7.82 1.35
CA PRO A 13 -37.50 6.86 2.28
C PRO A 13 -36.55 6.66 3.48
N SER A 14 -37.06 6.90 4.69
CA SER A 14 -36.42 6.51 5.95
C SER A 14 -36.36 4.99 6.10
N PRO A 15 -35.33 4.44 6.79
CA PRO A 15 -35.03 3.01 6.77
C PRO A 15 -35.72 2.26 7.92
N LEU A 16 -36.99 1.89 7.76
CA LEU A 16 -37.63 0.86 8.58
C LEU A 16 -38.69 0.16 7.72
N ASP A 17 -38.38 -1.09 7.35
CA ASP A 17 -39.30 -2.23 7.22
C ASP A 17 -38.79 -3.25 6.20
N ILE A 18 -37.97 -4.20 6.67
CA ILE A 18 -37.91 -5.54 6.07
C ILE A 18 -37.98 -6.57 7.21
N PRO A 19 -39.09 -7.32 7.34
CA PRO A 19 -39.21 -8.44 8.26
C PRO A 19 -38.67 -9.73 7.61
N GLY A 20 -37.82 -10.47 8.33
CA GLY A 20 -37.28 -11.75 7.86
C GLY A 20 -36.12 -12.27 8.70
N HIS A 21 -36.30 -12.30 10.02
CA HIS A 21 -35.29 -12.72 10.99
C HIS A 21 -35.30 -14.26 11.10
N ASN A 22 -34.29 -14.94 10.55
CA ASN A 22 -33.89 -16.28 10.99
C ASN A 22 -32.45 -16.22 11.50
N SER A 23 -32.33 -15.81 12.75
CA SER A 23 -31.08 -15.71 13.50
C SER A 23 -30.67 -17.07 14.04
N GLY A 24 -29.70 -17.69 13.38
CA GLY A 24 -28.90 -18.81 13.90
C GLY A 24 -27.43 -18.44 14.00
N PHE A 25 -27.10 -17.26 14.55
CA PHE A 25 -25.74 -16.91 14.93
C PHE A 25 -25.64 -16.93 16.45
N PRO A 26 -24.70 -17.68 17.07
CA PRO A 26 -24.47 -17.57 18.49
C PRO A 26 -23.92 -16.17 18.79
N LYS A 27 -24.78 -15.32 19.35
CA LYS A 27 -24.35 -14.17 20.13
C LYS A 27 -23.58 -14.68 21.34
N SER A 28 -22.49 -13.97 21.65
CA SER A 28 -21.67 -14.02 22.87
C SER A 28 -20.39 -14.87 22.85
N SER A 29 -19.34 -14.25 23.40
CA SER A 29 -18.19 -14.89 24.04
C SER A 29 -16.95 -15.29 23.20
N TRP A 30 -16.35 -14.36 22.44
CA TRP A 30 -14.93 -14.49 22.07
C TRP A 30 -14.00 -13.48 22.76
N LEU A 31 -14.49 -12.25 23.00
CA LEU A 31 -13.68 -11.18 23.64
C LEU A 31 -13.36 -11.42 25.13
N LEU A 32 -14.06 -12.34 25.80
CA LEU A 32 -13.84 -12.64 27.23
C LEU A 32 -12.92 -13.85 27.47
N LYS A 33 -12.55 -14.61 26.44
CA LYS A 33 -11.75 -15.85 26.61
C LYS A 33 -10.24 -15.68 26.41
N ASN A 34 -9.75 -14.49 26.08
CA ASN A 34 -8.30 -14.25 25.88
C ASN A 34 -7.83 -12.96 26.56
N PRO A 35 -7.50 -13.00 27.87
CA PRO A 35 -7.07 -11.82 28.64
C PRO A 35 -5.67 -11.29 28.27
N GLN A 36 -4.98 -11.93 27.32
CA GLN A 36 -3.59 -11.65 26.95
C GLN A 36 -3.39 -10.53 25.91
N TRP A 37 -4.48 -9.92 25.41
CA TRP A 37 -4.41 -8.80 24.45
C TRP A 37 -4.72 -7.43 25.07
N ARG A 38 -4.63 -7.29 26.40
CA ARG A 38 -4.59 -5.96 27.02
C ARG A 38 -3.23 -5.33 26.73
N LEU A 39 -3.22 -4.37 25.79
CA LEU A 39 -2.11 -3.43 25.58
C LEU A 39 -1.85 -2.63 26.86
N GLY A 40 -1.06 -3.20 27.75
CA GLY A 40 -0.37 -2.50 28.83
C GLY A 40 1.03 -2.13 28.36
N VAL A 41 1.41 -0.88 28.55
CA VAL A 41 2.76 -0.39 28.28
C VAL A 41 3.72 -1.09 29.25
N TYR A 42 4.49 -2.06 28.76
CA TYR A 42 5.61 -2.64 29.50
C TYR A 42 6.88 -2.54 28.67
N ARG A 43 7.94 -2.05 29.32
CA ARG A 43 9.30 -1.90 28.80
C ARG A 43 9.80 -3.28 28.37
N VAL A 44 9.98 -3.48 27.07
CA VAL A 44 10.33 -4.77 26.48
C VAL A 44 11.81 -5.06 26.72
N SER A 45 12.11 -6.11 27.47
CA SER A 45 13.40 -6.79 27.45
C SER A 45 13.13 -8.25 27.10
N SER A 46 13.37 -8.60 25.83
CA SER A 46 13.14 -9.91 25.20
C SER A 46 11.69 -10.39 25.10
N ILE A 47 11.14 -10.35 23.87
CA ILE A 47 9.94 -11.10 23.50
C ILE A 47 10.41 -12.43 22.91
N SER A 48 10.32 -13.50 23.67
CA SER A 48 10.40 -14.86 23.15
C SER A 48 9.04 -15.24 22.57
N PHE A 49 8.91 -15.22 21.24
CA PHE A 49 7.73 -15.76 20.56
C PHE A 49 7.78 -17.30 20.61
N LYS A 50 7.03 -17.91 21.53
CA LYS A 50 6.61 -19.30 21.33
C LYS A 50 5.53 -19.28 20.25
N ILE A 51 5.91 -19.70 19.04
CA ILE A 51 4.97 -19.97 17.95
C ILE A 51 4.18 -21.21 18.38
N GLN A 52 3.10 -20.98 19.12
CA GLN A 52 2.19 -22.03 19.53
C GLN A 52 0.95 -21.96 18.64
N ASP A 53 0.66 -23.11 18.05
CA ASP A 53 -0.46 -23.47 17.19
C ASP A 53 -0.40 -22.96 15.74
N SER A 54 -0.20 -23.91 14.82
CA SER A 54 -0.19 -23.72 13.37
C SER A 54 -1.51 -23.09 12.92
N MET A 55 -1.44 -21.86 12.41
CA MET A 55 -2.55 -21.17 11.75
C MET A 55 -3.13 -22.07 10.66
N GLN A 56 -4.38 -22.50 10.80
CA GLN A 56 -5.04 -23.35 9.81
C GLN A 56 -5.43 -22.52 8.57
N ILE A 57 -5.74 -23.21 7.48
CA ILE A 57 -6.04 -22.53 6.23
C ILE A 57 -7.27 -21.62 6.28
N TYR A 58 -8.31 -22.04 7.01
CA TYR A 58 -9.51 -21.24 7.18
C TYR A 58 -9.24 -19.98 8.03
N ASP A 59 -8.33 -20.06 9.00
CA ASP A 59 -7.91 -18.90 9.79
C ASP A 59 -7.18 -17.88 8.91
N LEU A 60 -6.32 -18.36 8.01
CA LEU A 60 -5.65 -17.53 7.02
C LEU A 60 -6.65 -16.87 6.06
N ILE A 61 -7.61 -17.64 5.52
CA ILE A 61 -8.62 -17.10 4.60
C ILE A 61 -9.46 -16.03 5.31
N ASN A 62 -9.95 -16.31 6.52
CA ASN A 62 -10.74 -15.35 7.31
C ASN A 62 -9.93 -14.09 7.62
N PHE A 63 -8.66 -14.24 7.98
CA PHE A 63 -7.76 -13.11 8.19
C PHE A 63 -7.59 -12.26 6.92
N LEU A 64 -7.37 -12.87 5.75
CA LEU A 64 -7.20 -12.14 4.49
C LEU A 64 -8.49 -11.42 4.05
N VAL A 65 -9.64 -12.07 4.22
CA VAL A 65 -10.96 -11.44 3.97
C VAL A 65 -11.20 -10.28 4.92
N TYR A 66 -10.87 -10.42 6.21
CA TYR A 66 -10.97 -9.34 7.18
C TYR A 66 -10.09 -8.14 6.80
N ASN A 67 -8.86 -8.38 6.32
CA ASN A 67 -8.00 -7.31 5.78
C ASN A 67 -8.65 -6.61 4.57
N HIS A 68 -9.33 -7.35 3.69
CA HIS A 68 -10.06 -6.72 2.59
C HIS A 68 -11.19 -5.81 3.10
N LEU A 69 -11.94 -6.25 4.11
CA LEU A 69 -13.01 -5.46 4.74
C LEU A 69 -12.49 -4.19 5.41
N LEU A 70 -11.26 -4.21 5.93
CA LEU A 70 -10.58 -3.02 6.46
C LEU A 70 -10.07 -2.06 5.37
N GLY A 71 -10.26 -2.38 4.09
CA GLY A 71 -9.86 -1.54 2.97
C GLY A 71 -8.39 -1.68 2.54
N TYR A 72 -7.69 -2.73 2.98
CA TYR A 72 -6.33 -2.97 2.50
C TYR A 72 -6.31 -3.29 1.00
N SER A 73 -5.30 -2.76 0.31
CA SER A 73 -5.10 -3.04 -1.12
C SER A 73 -4.76 -4.51 -1.34
N LEU A 74 -5.04 -5.03 -2.54
CA LEU A 74 -4.70 -6.40 -2.92
C LEU A 74 -3.20 -6.70 -2.73
N GLY A 75 -2.32 -5.72 -2.98
CA GLY A 75 -0.88 -5.86 -2.75
C GLY A 75 -0.56 -6.10 -1.28
N ASN A 76 -1.20 -5.35 -0.37
CA ASN A 76 -1.01 -5.51 1.07
C ASN A 76 -1.53 -6.87 1.57
N ILE A 77 -2.69 -7.31 1.07
CA ILE A 77 -3.25 -8.63 1.40
C ILE A 77 -2.32 -9.76 0.93
N LYS A 78 -1.74 -9.65 -0.28
CA LYS A 78 -0.72 -10.60 -0.77
C LYS A 78 0.56 -10.58 0.08
N ASN A 79 0.97 -9.42 0.56
CA ASN A 79 2.12 -9.29 1.47
C ASN A 79 1.83 -9.96 2.82
N HIS A 80 0.64 -9.76 3.39
CA HIS A 80 0.21 -10.42 4.62
C HIS A 80 0.17 -11.95 4.45
N HIS A 81 -0.37 -12.45 3.34
CA HIS A 81 -0.33 -13.87 2.99
C HIS A 81 1.11 -14.40 2.93
N THR A 82 2.01 -13.68 2.25
CA THR A 82 3.42 -14.07 2.14
C THR A 82 4.14 -14.08 3.49
N ALA A 83 3.84 -13.12 4.36
CA ALA A 83 4.37 -13.08 5.73
C ALA A 83 3.86 -14.28 6.54
N ALA A 84 2.56 -14.59 6.45
CA ALA A 84 1.97 -15.73 7.12
C ALA A 84 2.56 -17.06 6.64
N LEU A 85 2.83 -17.21 5.33
CA LEU A 85 3.55 -18.37 4.78
C LEU A 85 4.95 -18.52 5.37
N LYS A 86 5.71 -17.42 5.50
CA LYS A 86 7.07 -17.46 6.07
C LYS A 86 7.11 -17.88 7.53
N LEU A 87 6.03 -17.65 8.26
CA LEU A 87 5.89 -18.01 9.67
C LEU A 87 5.26 -19.41 9.86
N HIS A 88 4.76 -20.03 8.79
CA HIS A 88 4.08 -21.33 8.85
C HIS A 88 5.07 -22.49 8.77
N ARG A 89 4.78 -23.57 9.51
CA ARG A 89 5.63 -24.77 9.56
C ARG A 89 5.67 -25.54 8.24
N ASP A 90 4.56 -25.54 7.51
CA ASP A 90 4.44 -26.08 6.15
C ASP A 90 3.90 -25.01 5.19
N PRO A 91 4.77 -24.22 4.54
CA PRO A 91 4.34 -23.17 3.63
C PRO A 91 3.82 -23.74 2.30
N THR A 92 4.17 -24.97 1.94
CA THR A 92 3.80 -25.55 0.63
C THR A 92 2.31 -25.87 0.56
N SER A 93 1.77 -26.49 1.61
CA SER A 93 0.34 -26.82 1.71
C SER A 93 -0.57 -25.58 1.60
N LEU A 94 -0.21 -24.49 2.28
CA LEU A 94 -0.96 -23.23 2.22
C LEU A 94 -0.80 -22.52 0.87
N ARG A 95 0.40 -22.53 0.29
CA ARG A 95 0.69 -21.82 -0.97
C ARG A 95 -0.11 -22.37 -2.14
N THR A 96 -0.30 -23.69 -2.22
CA THR A 96 -0.95 -24.36 -3.36
C THR A 96 -2.44 -24.57 -3.17
N HIS A 97 -3.02 -24.11 -2.06
CA HIS A 97 -4.41 -24.41 -1.77
C HIS A 97 -5.36 -23.66 -2.69
N LYS A 98 -6.30 -24.40 -3.27
CA LYS A 98 -7.25 -23.90 -4.26
C LYS A 98 -8.05 -22.69 -3.77
N ASP A 99 -8.50 -22.72 -2.52
CA ASP A 99 -9.34 -21.64 -1.96
C ASP A 99 -8.61 -20.30 -1.84
N ILE A 100 -7.30 -20.33 -1.57
CA ILE A 100 -6.47 -19.11 -1.52
C ILE A 100 -6.30 -18.54 -2.93
N HIS A 101 -6.10 -19.40 -3.93
CA HIS A 101 -6.06 -18.97 -5.33
C HIS A 101 -7.40 -18.38 -5.79
N SER A 102 -8.51 -19.02 -5.44
CA SER A 102 -9.86 -18.52 -5.72
C SER A 102 -10.13 -17.18 -5.05
N LEU A 103 -9.73 -17.01 -3.78
CA LEU A 103 -9.84 -15.75 -3.06
C LEU A 103 -9.07 -14.64 -3.78
N PHE A 104 -7.80 -14.87 -4.14
CA PHE A 104 -7.01 -13.85 -4.85
C PHE A 104 -7.55 -13.53 -6.24
N ALA A 105 -8.15 -14.50 -6.94
CA ALA A 105 -8.82 -14.26 -8.21
C ALA A 105 -10.04 -13.33 -8.02
N CYS A 106 -10.88 -13.60 -7.02
CA CYS A 106 -12.02 -12.74 -6.68
C CYS A 106 -11.57 -11.32 -6.28
N LEU A 107 -10.59 -11.21 -5.38
CA LEU A 107 -10.06 -9.92 -4.95
C LEU A 107 -9.40 -9.14 -6.10
N ALA A 108 -8.76 -9.82 -7.06
CA ALA A 108 -8.20 -9.19 -8.24
C ALA A 108 -9.28 -8.59 -9.14
N ILE A 109 -10.37 -9.31 -9.38
CA ILE A 109 -11.51 -8.79 -10.14
C ILE A 109 -12.06 -7.52 -9.46
N MET A 110 -12.26 -7.55 -8.14
CA MET A 110 -12.73 -6.39 -7.37
C MET A 110 -11.75 -5.22 -7.38
N ALA A 111 -10.44 -5.49 -7.33
CA ALA A 111 -9.39 -4.48 -7.36
C ALA A 111 -9.28 -3.79 -8.73
N ILE A 112 -9.46 -4.52 -9.83
CA ILE A 112 -9.45 -3.94 -11.19
C ILE A 112 -10.59 -2.94 -11.36
N LEU A 113 -11.78 -3.27 -10.84
CA LEU A 113 -12.95 -2.38 -10.89
C LEU A 113 -12.71 -1.08 -10.11
N THR A 114 -11.90 -1.10 -9.06
CA THR A 114 -11.58 0.09 -8.26
C THR A 114 -10.40 0.89 -8.81
N GLN A 115 -9.44 0.26 -9.52
CA GLN A 115 -8.26 0.94 -10.05
C GLN A 115 -8.48 1.77 -11.34
N GLN A 116 -9.67 1.73 -11.95
CA GLN A 116 -9.98 2.59 -13.10
C GLN A 116 -9.95 4.10 -12.77
N HIS A 117 -9.82 4.46 -11.49
CA HIS A 117 -9.69 5.83 -11.02
C HIS A 117 -8.28 6.15 -10.49
N LYS A 118 -7.22 5.76 -11.23
CA LYS A 118 -5.89 6.30 -10.96
C LYS A 118 -5.89 7.79 -11.31
N THR A 119 -5.92 8.64 -10.28
CA THR A 119 -5.82 10.09 -10.42
C THR A 119 -4.58 10.44 -11.23
N HIS A 120 -4.78 11.06 -12.39
CA HIS A 120 -3.68 11.61 -13.18
C HIS A 120 -2.99 12.68 -12.34
N MET A 121 -1.75 12.42 -11.94
CA MET A 121 -0.98 13.37 -11.14
C MET A 121 -0.55 14.52 -12.04
N ASP A 122 -1.05 15.73 -11.78
CA ASP A 122 -0.59 16.93 -12.48
C ASP A 122 0.76 17.39 -11.91
N LEU A 123 1.80 17.33 -12.75
CA LEU A 123 3.16 17.77 -12.41
C LEU A 123 3.44 19.22 -12.81
N THR A 124 2.51 19.88 -13.52
CA THR A 124 2.65 21.27 -13.96
C THR A 124 3.05 22.24 -12.84
N PRO A 125 2.41 22.23 -11.64
CA PRO A 125 2.81 23.16 -10.57
C PRO A 125 4.24 22.90 -10.08
N THR A 126 4.63 21.63 -9.96
CA THR A 126 5.98 21.24 -9.52
C THR A 126 7.05 21.68 -10.52
N LEU A 127 6.81 21.44 -11.82
CA LEU A 127 7.74 21.87 -12.86
C LEU A 127 7.84 23.39 -12.95
N SER A 128 6.72 24.11 -12.79
CA SER A 128 6.69 25.57 -12.78
C SER A 128 7.48 26.16 -11.61
N PHE A 129 7.34 25.57 -10.42
CA PHE A 129 8.12 25.95 -9.25
C PHE A 129 9.62 25.69 -9.45
N LEU A 130 10.01 24.55 -10.00
CA LEU A 130 11.42 24.24 -10.23
C LEU A 130 12.06 25.11 -11.32
N ALA A 131 11.28 25.51 -12.32
CA ALA A 131 11.71 26.43 -13.36
C ALA A 131 11.96 27.84 -12.80
N SER A 132 11.22 28.26 -11.77
CA SER A 132 11.38 29.58 -11.16
C SER A 132 12.65 29.72 -10.29
N ILE A 133 13.26 28.61 -9.86
CA ILE A 133 14.53 28.62 -9.13
C ILE A 133 15.67 28.93 -10.11
N PRO A 134 16.35 30.09 -9.98
CA PRO A 134 17.41 30.47 -10.91
C PRO A 134 18.67 29.64 -10.66
N SER A 135 19.43 29.34 -11.72
CA SER A 135 20.72 28.64 -11.64
C SER A 135 21.86 29.67 -11.56
N LEU A 136 21.88 30.48 -10.51
CA LEU A 136 22.85 31.57 -10.29
C LEU A 136 23.70 31.30 -9.05
N ALA A 137 24.89 31.92 -8.98
CA ALA A 137 25.77 31.81 -7.81
C ALA A 137 25.15 32.42 -6.53
N SER A 138 24.16 33.30 -6.67
CA SER A 138 23.41 33.90 -5.56
C SER A 138 22.23 33.04 -5.09
N THR A 139 21.89 31.96 -5.80
CA THR A 139 20.81 31.05 -5.41
C THR A 139 21.22 30.27 -4.17
N SER A 140 20.28 30.08 -3.23
CA SER A 140 20.55 29.27 -2.04
C SER A 140 20.87 27.82 -2.41
N LEU A 141 21.83 27.23 -1.69
CA LEU A 141 22.22 25.84 -1.90
C LEU A 141 21.04 24.87 -1.77
N ALA A 142 20.13 25.14 -0.82
CA ALA A 142 18.94 24.31 -0.61
C ALA A 142 18.01 24.29 -1.83
N ALA A 143 17.75 25.46 -2.44
CA ALA A 143 16.90 25.54 -3.63
C ALA A 143 17.54 24.84 -4.83
N LEU A 144 18.85 24.99 -5.00
CA LEU A 144 19.59 24.30 -6.05
C LEU A 144 19.61 22.77 -5.82
N ALA A 145 19.75 22.34 -4.57
CA ALA A 145 19.68 20.92 -4.20
C ALA A 145 18.31 20.32 -4.51
N TRP A 146 17.20 20.99 -4.19
CA TRP A 146 15.86 20.50 -4.53
C TRP A 146 15.66 20.38 -6.04
N LYS A 147 16.09 21.39 -6.80
CA LYS A 147 16.00 21.39 -8.26
C LYS A 147 16.81 20.25 -8.87
N THR A 148 18.04 20.08 -8.44
CA THR A 148 18.94 19.03 -8.95
C THR A 148 18.45 17.63 -8.58
N VAL A 149 18.05 17.40 -7.32
CA VAL A 149 17.54 16.11 -6.86
C VAL A 149 16.27 15.72 -7.60
N PHE A 150 15.32 16.65 -7.77
CA PHE A 150 14.10 16.37 -8.51
C PHE A 150 14.39 16.03 -9.97
N LEU A 151 15.19 16.85 -10.65
CA LEU A 151 15.52 16.61 -12.06
C LEU A 151 16.24 15.28 -12.22
N LEU A 152 17.22 14.98 -11.36
CA LEU A 152 17.96 13.72 -11.39
C LEU A 152 17.04 12.51 -11.18
N ALA A 153 16.12 12.60 -10.21
CA ALA A 153 15.13 11.55 -9.97
C ALA A 153 14.22 11.34 -11.19
N MET A 154 13.79 12.41 -11.84
CA MET A 154 12.92 12.34 -13.02
C MET A 154 13.65 11.85 -14.27
N THR A 155 14.90 12.27 -14.49
CA THR A 155 15.66 11.90 -15.70
C THR A 155 16.22 10.49 -15.64
N ALA A 156 16.60 10.04 -14.45
CA ALA A 156 17.17 8.70 -14.25
C ALA A 156 16.18 7.72 -13.60
N PHE A 157 14.91 8.10 -13.43
CA PHE A 157 13.85 7.30 -12.80
C PHE A 157 14.24 6.74 -11.43
N LEU A 158 14.99 7.52 -10.64
CA LEU A 158 15.49 7.10 -9.34
C LEU A 158 14.38 7.16 -8.29
N ARG A 159 14.32 6.14 -7.43
CA ARG A 159 13.50 6.19 -6.23
C ARG A 159 14.20 7.04 -5.16
N PRO A 160 13.47 7.55 -4.16
CA PRO A 160 14.08 8.26 -3.04
C PRO A 160 15.21 7.49 -2.34
N SER A 161 15.13 6.15 -2.26
CA SER A 161 16.21 5.31 -1.71
C SER A 161 17.45 5.25 -2.59
N ASP A 162 17.27 5.32 -3.91
CA ASP A 162 18.36 5.23 -4.88
C ASP A 162 19.18 6.54 -4.85
N LEU A 163 18.53 7.69 -4.65
CA LEU A 163 19.20 8.98 -4.47
C LEU A 163 20.19 8.98 -3.29
N ASN A 164 19.85 8.30 -2.19
CA ASN A 164 20.73 8.18 -1.03
C ASN A 164 21.95 7.26 -1.29
N CYS A 165 21.90 6.46 -2.36
CA CYS A 165 22.96 5.53 -2.75
C CYS A 165 23.91 6.09 -3.82
N LEU A 166 23.69 7.32 -4.30
CA LEU A 166 24.52 7.95 -5.31
C LEU A 166 25.88 8.35 -4.75
N GLN A 167 26.96 7.90 -5.40
CA GLN A 167 28.30 8.37 -5.10
C GLN A 167 28.60 9.64 -5.89
N LEU A 168 28.46 10.80 -5.23
CA LEU A 168 28.72 12.09 -5.88
C LEU A 168 30.18 12.24 -6.32
N THR A 169 31.11 11.56 -5.65
CA THR A 169 32.55 11.59 -5.99
C THR A 169 32.90 10.83 -7.26
N SER A 170 32.05 9.91 -7.73
CA SER A 170 32.25 9.19 -8.99
C SER A 170 31.59 9.90 -10.18
N ALA A 171 30.98 11.07 -9.97
CA ALA A 171 30.32 11.81 -11.02
C ALA A 171 31.30 12.25 -12.11
N TYR A 172 31.04 11.87 -13.36
CA TYR A 172 31.82 12.34 -14.50
C TYR A 172 30.94 12.62 -15.72
N LEU A 173 31.43 13.51 -16.59
CA LEU A 173 30.77 13.84 -17.84
C LEU A 173 31.31 12.92 -18.95
N GLN A 174 30.43 12.17 -19.57
CA GLN A 174 30.77 11.37 -20.72
C GLN A 174 30.90 12.28 -21.96
N THR A 175 32.13 12.47 -22.45
CA THR A 175 32.48 13.49 -23.45
C THR A 175 31.83 13.32 -24.82
N ASN A 176 31.51 12.08 -25.21
CA ASN A 176 30.86 11.78 -26.49
C ASN A 176 29.34 12.00 -26.49
N THR A 177 28.68 11.92 -25.33
CA THR A 177 27.21 12.04 -25.21
C THR A 177 26.77 13.28 -24.45
N GLY A 178 27.68 13.93 -23.70
CA GLY A 178 27.34 14.97 -22.74
C GLY A 178 26.53 14.44 -21.55
N ALA A 179 26.44 13.12 -21.36
CA ALA A 179 25.69 12.52 -20.26
C ALA A 179 26.47 12.64 -18.95
N LEU A 180 25.76 12.99 -17.88
CA LEU A 180 26.28 12.95 -16.53
C LEU A 180 26.11 11.53 -15.97
N VAL A 181 27.23 10.88 -15.66
CA VAL A 181 27.27 9.50 -15.17
C VAL A 181 27.60 9.51 -13.67
N PHE A 182 26.91 8.66 -12.92
CA PHE A 182 27.14 8.43 -11.49
C PHE A 182 27.21 6.93 -11.22
N ASP A 183 28.07 6.53 -10.29
CA ASP A 183 27.99 5.17 -9.74
C ASP A 183 26.93 5.12 -8.65
N LEU A 184 26.09 4.09 -8.72
CA LEU A 184 25.12 3.79 -7.68
C LEU A 184 25.69 2.71 -6.76
N HIS A 185 26.02 3.09 -5.53
CA HIS A 185 26.50 2.14 -4.55
C HIS A 185 25.30 1.56 -3.79
N ALA A 186 24.72 0.49 -4.35
CA ALA A 186 23.74 -0.29 -3.62
C ALA A 186 24.46 -0.92 -2.41
N PRO A 187 24.11 -0.58 -1.15
CA PRO A 187 24.59 -1.35 -0.01
C PRO A 187 24.08 -2.77 -0.23
N LYS A 188 25.02 -3.67 -0.55
CA LYS A 188 24.79 -5.07 -0.90
C LYS A 188 23.53 -5.61 -0.22
N GLU A 189 22.48 -5.85 -1.00
CA GLU A 189 21.61 -6.98 -0.71
C GLU A 189 22.48 -8.23 -0.94
N CYS A 190 23.34 -8.57 0.02
CA CYS A 190 23.87 -9.91 0.15
C CYS A 190 22.68 -10.82 0.49
N ARG A 191 22.00 -11.30 -0.54
CA ARG A 191 21.09 -12.44 -0.42
C ARG A 191 21.87 -13.73 -0.62
#